data_AF-A0A2A2FDD1-F1
#
_entry.id   AF-A0A2A2FDD1-F1
#
_cell.length_a   1.000
_cell.length_b   1.000
_cell.length_c   1.000
_cell.angle_alpha   90.00
_cell.angle_beta   90.00
_cell.angle_gamma   90.00
#
_symmetry.space_group_name_H-M   'P 1'
#
loop_
_entity.id
_entity.type
_entity.pdbx_description
1 polymer ?
#
loop_
_entity_poly.entity_id
_entity_poly.type
_entity_poly.pdbx_seq_one_letter_code
_entity_poly.pdbx_strand_id
1 'polypeptide(L)'
;MAPAEDDISIEEKRVYAGTAGRTDAYVATESGVVRVALSADKIGAFDMVARDPARDAAVLPRRDAPDLLGVATPDGLRVAPVGDDLAFEAVDAGSVGSEPIAAVGVHDGAFLVAGDDGRIDRLEVGDGGTDSVVTAVGDVSEPRAVDGPLVAAADGVHRVVEGDGVGDGPELAAVGLDDARDAAGTGMPLAATAAGVYWLGNGWMTALSGDATAVAADGDDHAMAVVDGDLLVHGGDDAEWGTESWAAAELPVDEEPVALGYGPGVSVAVTDAGTLCVDAGDGWRHQVVGVRGVAGVALAVVE
;
A
#
# COMPACT_ATOMS: atom_id res chain seq x y z
N MET A 1 47.96 3.79 -41.74
CA MET A 1 47.14 4.97 -41.47
C MET A 1 45.83 4.43 -40.93
N ALA A 2 45.72 4.31 -39.61
CA ALA A 2 44.54 3.81 -38.92
C ALA A 2 43.57 4.98 -38.70
N PRO A 3 42.25 4.80 -38.83
CA PRO A 3 41.31 5.78 -38.33
C PRO A 3 41.20 5.63 -36.81
N ALA A 4 41.03 6.79 -36.18
CA ALA A 4 41.08 7.01 -34.75
C ALA A 4 39.92 6.37 -34.01
N GLU A 5 40.21 6.05 -32.76
CA GLU A 5 39.35 5.58 -31.70
C GLU A 5 38.15 6.53 -31.56
N ASP A 6 36.93 5.97 -31.62
CA ASP A 6 35.72 6.68 -31.27
C ASP A 6 35.79 6.99 -29.77
N ASP A 7 35.82 8.29 -29.52
CA ASP A 7 35.83 8.96 -28.23
C ASP A 7 34.50 8.63 -27.53
N ILE A 8 34.47 7.54 -26.75
CA ILE A 8 33.46 7.28 -25.73
C ILE A 8 33.55 8.39 -24.70
N SER A 9 32.91 9.50 -25.06
CA SER A 9 32.85 10.72 -24.28
C SER A 9 32.28 10.41 -22.89
N ILE A 10 32.77 11.15 -21.92
CA ILE A 10 32.50 11.10 -20.48
C ILE A 10 31.01 11.26 -20.09
N GLU A 11 30.07 11.16 -21.05
CA GLU A 11 28.64 11.00 -20.80
C GLU A 11 28.27 9.61 -20.25
N GLU A 12 29.20 8.63 -20.32
CA GLU A 12 29.09 7.30 -19.70
C GLU A 12 29.53 7.27 -18.21
N LYS A 13 29.25 8.36 -17.47
CA LYS A 13 29.60 8.46 -16.03
C LYS A 13 28.72 9.39 -15.19
N ARG A 14 27.54 9.76 -15.68
CA ARG A 14 26.48 10.29 -14.79
C ARG A 14 25.74 9.10 -14.19
N VAL A 15 26.46 8.42 -13.31
CA VAL A 15 25.87 7.69 -12.19
C VAL A 15 24.95 8.69 -11.49
N TYR A 16 23.64 8.63 -11.75
CA TYR A 16 22.65 9.10 -10.81
C TYR A 16 22.71 8.16 -9.59
N ALA A 17 23.82 8.20 -8.86
CA ALA A 17 23.81 7.94 -7.43
C ALA A 17 23.35 9.26 -6.81
N GLY A 18 22.08 9.60 -7.02
CA GLY A 18 21.34 10.04 -5.87
C GLY A 18 21.43 8.87 -4.91
N THR A 19 21.94 9.09 -3.71
CA THR A 19 21.79 8.13 -2.62
C THR A 19 20.31 7.73 -2.65
N ALA A 20 19.98 6.52 -3.12
CA ALA A 20 18.61 6.05 -2.99
C ALA A 20 18.35 6.13 -1.49
N GLY A 21 17.42 7.02 -1.10
CA GLY A 21 17.09 7.23 0.30
C GLY A 21 16.75 5.89 0.94
N ARG A 22 16.93 5.78 2.25
CA ARG A 22 16.47 4.58 2.95
C ARG A 22 14.95 4.53 2.80
N THR A 23 14.41 3.41 2.36
CA THR A 23 12.97 3.16 2.38
C THR A 23 12.70 2.19 3.51
N ASP A 24 11.82 2.52 4.44
CA ASP A 24 11.41 1.59 5.50
C ASP A 24 10.08 0.94 5.11
N ALA A 25 10.04 -0.39 5.16
CA ALA A 25 8.82 -1.17 5.01
C ALA A 25 8.25 -1.51 6.39
N TYR A 26 6.99 -1.16 6.63
CA TYR A 26 6.25 -1.42 7.85
C TYR A 26 5.26 -2.55 7.60
N VAL A 27 5.56 -3.73 8.11
CA VAL A 27 4.74 -4.93 7.95
C VAL A 27 3.79 -5.02 9.15
N ALA A 28 2.48 -4.88 8.89
CA ALA A 28 1.43 -5.10 9.88
C ALA A 28 1.22 -6.60 10.08
N THR A 29 1.17 -7.05 11.35
CA THR A 29 1.08 -8.46 11.71
C THR A 29 0.19 -8.69 12.92
N GLU A 30 -0.28 -9.92 13.12
CA GLU A 30 -1.03 -10.32 14.32
C GLU A 30 -0.27 -10.07 15.64
N SER A 31 1.06 -9.93 15.59
CA SER A 31 1.93 -9.78 16.76
C SER A 31 2.51 -8.37 16.93
N GLY A 32 2.23 -7.44 16.02
CA GLY A 32 2.92 -6.15 16.01
C GLY A 32 3.14 -5.56 14.63
N VAL A 33 3.97 -4.51 14.61
CA VAL A 33 4.51 -3.92 13.37
C VAL A 33 6.01 -4.19 13.33
N VAL A 34 6.49 -4.73 12.20
CA VAL A 34 7.92 -4.87 11.95
C VAL A 34 8.36 -3.85 10.92
N ARG A 35 9.39 -3.07 11.27
CA ARG A 35 10.10 -2.20 10.33
C ARG A 35 11.21 -3.01 9.69
N VAL A 36 11.35 -2.92 8.37
CA VAL A 36 12.45 -3.48 7.59
C VAL A 36 13.08 -2.34 6.78
N ALA A 37 14.34 -2.04 7.04
CA ALA A 37 15.06 -1.02 6.28
C ALA A 37 15.46 -1.57 4.90
N LEU A 38 15.15 -0.83 3.86
CA LEU A 38 15.47 -1.14 2.47
C LEU A 38 16.38 -0.05 1.89
N SER A 39 17.31 -0.46 1.04
CA SER A 39 18.18 0.43 0.28
C SER A 39 18.29 -0.13 -1.13
N ALA A 40 17.42 0.33 -2.03
CA ALA A 40 17.17 -0.33 -3.32
C ALA A 40 16.80 -1.81 -3.09
N ASP A 41 17.53 -2.74 -3.73
CA ASP A 41 17.32 -4.19 -3.59
C ASP A 41 17.92 -4.79 -2.31
N LYS A 42 18.59 -3.98 -1.48
CA LYS A 42 19.22 -4.46 -0.24
C LYS A 42 18.27 -4.38 0.93
N ILE A 43 18.05 -5.53 1.54
CA ILE A 43 17.33 -5.64 2.80
C ILE A 43 18.33 -5.49 3.95
N GLY A 44 18.12 -4.47 4.78
CA GLY A 44 18.94 -4.09 5.92
C GLY A 44 18.46 -4.70 7.23
N ALA A 45 18.58 -3.91 8.30
CA ALA A 45 18.09 -4.31 9.62
C ALA A 45 16.57 -4.31 9.65
N PHE A 46 16.01 -5.18 10.48
CA PHE A 46 14.60 -5.17 10.81
C PHE A 46 14.38 -5.29 12.31
N ASP A 47 13.33 -4.67 12.81
CA ASP A 47 13.00 -4.61 14.22
C ASP A 47 11.49 -4.48 14.45
N MET A 48 11.03 -5.04 15.58
CA MET A 48 9.63 -4.94 15.99
C MET A 48 9.40 -3.60 16.68
N VAL A 49 8.76 -2.67 15.97
CA VAL A 49 8.56 -1.27 16.39
C VAL A 49 7.27 -1.09 17.20
N ALA A 50 6.30 -2.01 17.05
CA ALA A 50 5.12 -2.11 17.89
C ALA A 50 4.84 -3.58 18.22
N ARG A 51 4.23 -3.85 19.37
CA ARG A 51 3.92 -5.21 19.86
C ARG A 51 2.42 -5.50 20.00
N ASP A 52 1.60 -4.50 19.71
CA ASP A 52 0.15 -4.65 19.68
C ASP A 52 -0.28 -5.13 18.29
N PRO A 53 -1.29 -6.02 18.17
CA PRO A 53 -1.72 -6.53 16.88
C PRO A 53 -2.07 -5.41 15.89
N ALA A 54 -1.55 -5.52 14.67
CA ALA A 54 -1.82 -4.60 13.58
C ALA A 54 -2.58 -5.32 12.48
N ARG A 55 -3.61 -4.68 11.96
CA ARG A 55 -4.47 -5.21 10.89
C ARG A 55 -4.16 -4.60 9.53
N ASP A 56 -3.60 -3.41 9.52
CA ASP A 56 -3.21 -2.72 8.30
C ASP A 56 -2.28 -1.54 8.65
N ALA A 57 -1.59 -0.99 7.66
CA ALA A 57 -0.75 0.18 7.81
C ALA A 57 -0.76 1.06 6.55
N ALA A 58 -0.65 2.37 6.74
CA ALA A 58 -0.49 3.34 5.65
C ALA A 58 0.43 4.47 6.07
N VAL A 59 1.11 5.09 5.10
CA VAL A 59 2.02 6.22 5.33
C VAL A 59 1.42 7.46 4.71
N LEU A 60 1.08 8.44 5.54
CA LEU A 60 0.58 9.74 5.12
C LEU A 60 1.76 10.69 4.86
N PRO A 61 1.98 11.12 3.60
CA PRO A 61 3.05 12.05 3.28
C PRO A 61 2.79 13.45 3.86
N ARG A 62 3.83 14.10 4.38
CA ARG A 62 3.72 15.45 4.97
C ARG A 62 4.76 16.41 4.40
N ARG A 63 4.34 17.65 4.13
CA ARG A 63 5.22 18.66 3.48
C ARG A 63 6.25 19.28 4.42
N ASP A 64 5.84 19.59 5.65
CA ASP A 64 6.63 20.38 6.60
C ASP A 64 6.89 19.63 7.93
N ALA A 65 6.66 18.32 7.92
CA ALA A 65 6.85 17.40 9.05
C ALA A 65 7.25 16.03 8.50
N PRO A 66 7.82 15.13 9.33
CA PRO A 66 8.01 13.74 8.92
C PRO A 66 6.69 13.11 8.49
N ASP A 67 6.75 12.19 7.53
CA ASP A 67 5.61 11.37 7.15
C ASP A 67 5.03 10.69 8.39
N LEU A 68 3.72 10.44 8.37
CA LEU A 68 3.02 9.87 9.50
C LEU A 68 2.60 8.45 9.17
N LEU A 69 3.12 7.47 9.92
CA LEU A 69 2.70 6.08 9.83
C LEU A 69 1.40 5.91 10.63
N GLY A 70 0.33 5.50 9.96
CA GLY A 70 -0.92 5.06 10.58
C GLY A 70 -1.01 3.53 10.60
N VAL A 71 -1.48 2.97 11.71
CA VAL A 71 -1.62 1.52 11.93
C VAL A 71 -3.03 1.24 12.44
N ALA A 72 -3.79 0.46 11.68
CA ALA A 72 -5.09 -0.04 12.09
C ALA A 72 -4.92 -1.11 13.17
N THR A 73 -5.58 -0.96 14.31
CA THR A 73 -5.50 -1.92 15.42
C THR A 73 -6.88 -2.27 15.96
N PRO A 74 -7.00 -3.37 16.73
CA PRO A 74 -8.24 -3.69 17.46
C PRO A 74 -8.68 -2.62 18.47
N ASP A 75 -7.81 -1.68 18.83
CA ASP A 75 -8.07 -0.65 19.85
C ASP A 75 -8.11 0.79 19.28
N GLY A 76 -8.26 0.94 17.96
CA GLY A 76 -8.22 2.24 17.27
C GLY A 76 -7.01 2.45 16.37
N LEU A 77 -7.02 3.56 15.64
CA LEU A 77 -5.87 3.98 14.84
C LEU A 77 -4.72 4.40 15.77
N ARG A 78 -3.51 3.94 15.47
CA ARG A 78 -2.26 4.39 16.08
C ARG A 78 -1.43 5.13 15.05
N VAL A 79 -0.83 6.24 15.44
CA VAL A 79 0.02 7.04 14.56
C VAL A 79 1.39 7.26 15.18
N ALA A 80 2.43 7.27 14.34
CA ALA A 80 3.78 7.62 14.75
C ALA A 80 4.49 8.37 13.62
N PRO A 81 5.21 9.47 13.90
CA PRO A 81 6.07 10.09 12.90
C PRO A 81 7.13 9.07 12.43
N VAL A 82 7.30 8.96 11.11
CA VAL A 82 8.32 8.12 10.50
C VAL A 82 9.71 8.63 10.91
N GLY A 83 10.57 7.70 11.33
CA GLY A 83 11.91 8.01 11.79
C GLY A 83 12.57 6.81 12.47
N ASP A 84 13.74 7.05 13.07
CA ASP A 84 14.49 5.99 13.75
C ASP A 84 13.81 5.52 15.05
N ASP A 85 13.23 6.46 15.81
CA ASP A 85 12.58 6.25 17.10
C ASP A 85 11.06 6.43 16.98
N LEU A 86 10.35 5.36 16.58
CA LEU A 86 8.89 5.37 16.47
C LEU A 86 8.23 5.34 17.86
N ALA A 87 7.36 6.31 18.12
CA ALA A 87 6.50 6.35 19.29
C ALA A 87 5.04 6.40 18.82
N PHE A 88 4.34 5.28 18.97
CA PHE A 88 2.94 5.18 18.59
C PHE A 88 2.03 5.81 19.63
N GLU A 89 1.13 6.66 19.15
CA GLU A 89 0.12 7.34 19.94
C GLU A 89 -1.27 7.04 19.38
N ALA A 90 -2.27 6.97 20.26
CA ALA A 90 -3.66 6.91 19.83
C ALA A 90 -4.09 8.29 19.32
N VAL A 91 -4.84 8.32 18.23
CA VAL A 91 -5.40 9.57 17.72
C VAL A 91 -6.52 10.03 18.68
N ASP A 92 -6.48 11.27 19.14
CA ASP A 92 -7.54 11.86 19.96
C ASP A 92 -8.72 12.34 19.08
N ALA A 93 -9.42 11.36 18.50
CA ALA A 93 -10.38 11.59 17.42
C ALA A 93 -11.64 10.69 17.53
N GLY A 94 -12.21 10.60 18.72
CA GLY A 94 -13.46 9.86 18.94
C GLY A 94 -13.34 8.36 18.62
N SER A 95 -14.26 7.84 17.80
CA SER A 95 -14.31 6.42 17.40
C SER A 95 -13.03 5.95 16.72
N VAL A 96 -12.48 6.77 15.80
CA VAL A 96 -11.25 6.46 15.06
C VAL A 96 -10.08 6.12 15.98
N GLY A 97 -9.99 6.76 17.15
CA GLY A 97 -8.91 6.55 18.12
C GLY A 97 -9.12 5.41 19.11
N SER A 98 -10.35 4.91 19.25
CA SER A 98 -10.75 4.07 20.39
C SER A 98 -11.57 2.83 20.04
N GLU A 99 -12.06 2.71 18.82
CA GLU A 99 -12.83 1.56 18.33
C GLU A 99 -12.01 0.74 17.31
N PRO A 100 -12.26 -0.57 17.16
CA PRO A 100 -11.48 -1.42 16.27
C PRO A 100 -11.49 -0.93 14.82
N ILE A 101 -10.30 -0.84 14.22
CA ILE A 101 -10.11 -0.45 12.82
C ILE A 101 -9.77 -1.69 11.99
N ALA A 102 -10.43 -1.83 10.85
CA ALA A 102 -10.25 -2.93 9.91
C ALA A 102 -9.10 -2.63 8.94
N ALA A 103 -9.11 -1.45 8.33
CA ALA A 103 -8.16 -1.03 7.30
C ALA A 103 -7.89 0.49 7.37
N VAL A 104 -6.72 0.90 6.88
CA VAL A 104 -6.34 2.31 6.79
C VAL A 104 -5.58 2.58 5.50
N GLY A 105 -5.97 3.64 4.79
CA GLY A 105 -5.31 4.11 3.58
C GLY A 105 -5.11 5.61 3.60
N VAL A 106 -4.58 6.16 2.51
CA VAL A 106 -4.33 7.60 2.37
C VAL A 106 -5.01 8.13 1.11
N HIS A 107 -5.74 9.23 1.27
CA HIS A 107 -6.34 9.95 0.16
C HIS A 107 -6.31 11.45 0.40
N ASP A 108 -5.84 12.19 -0.60
CA ASP A 108 -5.83 13.66 -0.63
C ASP A 108 -5.34 14.30 0.67
N GLY A 109 -4.15 13.88 1.12
CA GLY A 109 -3.47 14.43 2.30
C GLY A 109 -4.11 14.07 3.66
N ALA A 110 -5.00 13.08 3.70
CA ALA A 110 -5.63 12.58 4.91
C ALA A 110 -5.59 11.06 4.98
N PHE A 111 -5.75 10.51 6.18
CA PHE A 111 -6.07 9.08 6.31
C PHE A 111 -7.53 8.85 5.96
N LEU A 112 -7.80 7.74 5.29
CA LEU A 112 -9.12 7.11 5.23
C LEU A 112 -9.10 5.90 6.15
N VAL A 113 -10.01 5.89 7.12
CA VAL A 113 -10.05 4.91 8.20
C VAL A 113 -11.34 4.13 8.09
N ALA A 114 -11.24 2.81 7.98
CA ALA A 114 -12.37 1.92 7.94
C ALA A 114 -12.52 1.18 9.28
N GLY A 115 -13.58 1.48 10.02
CA GLY A 115 -13.93 0.79 11.26
C GLY A 115 -14.41 -0.64 11.01
N ASP A 116 -14.21 -1.54 11.97
CA ASP A 116 -14.77 -2.91 11.91
C ASP A 116 -16.31 -2.92 11.83
N ASP A 117 -16.96 -1.83 12.24
CA ASP A 117 -18.40 -1.64 12.18
C ASP A 117 -18.92 -1.21 10.79
N GLY A 118 -18.01 -0.96 9.85
CA GLY A 118 -18.30 -0.55 8.49
C GLY A 118 -18.22 0.96 8.24
N ARG A 119 -18.03 1.78 9.26
CA ARG A 119 -17.90 3.23 9.06
C ARG A 119 -16.60 3.59 8.35
N ILE A 120 -16.70 4.49 7.37
CA ILE A 120 -15.56 5.12 6.70
C ILE A 120 -15.44 6.57 7.15
N ASP A 121 -14.31 6.90 7.76
CA ASP A 121 -13.99 8.23 8.26
C ASP A 121 -12.75 8.79 7.54
N ARG A 122 -12.79 10.08 7.19
CA ARG A 122 -11.62 10.83 6.74
C ARG A 122 -11.01 11.56 7.94
N LEU A 123 -9.74 11.31 8.19
CA LEU A 123 -8.98 11.88 9.30
C LEU A 123 -7.87 12.79 8.77
N GLU A 124 -8.05 14.09 8.98
CA GLU A 124 -7.00 15.08 8.77
C GLU A 124 -6.20 15.24 10.06
N VAL A 125 -4.88 15.07 9.99
CA VAL A 125 -3.99 15.20 11.16
C VAL A 125 -3.20 16.50 11.06
N GLY A 126 -3.41 17.41 12.02
CA GLY A 126 -2.70 18.69 12.09
C GLY A 126 -1.18 18.57 12.25
N ASP A 127 -0.46 19.65 11.99
CA ASP A 127 1.02 19.74 12.03
C ASP A 127 1.64 19.45 13.40
N GLY A 128 0.86 19.57 14.47
CA GLY A 128 1.27 19.20 15.83
C GLY A 128 0.74 17.85 16.33
N GLY A 129 0.10 17.04 15.48
CA GLY A 129 -0.48 15.74 15.85
C GLY A 129 -1.68 15.78 16.82
N THR A 130 -1.99 16.97 17.36
CA THR A 130 -2.95 17.17 18.46
C THR A 130 -4.29 17.75 17.97
N ASP A 131 -4.29 18.44 16.84
CA ASP A 131 -5.52 18.94 16.20
C ASP A 131 -5.88 18.01 15.05
N SER A 132 -6.66 16.98 15.36
CA SER A 132 -7.19 16.05 14.36
C SER A 132 -8.65 16.37 14.04
N VAL A 133 -9.01 16.36 12.76
CA VAL A 133 -10.39 16.58 12.29
C VAL A 133 -10.89 15.30 11.63
N VAL A 134 -12.01 14.80 12.13
CA VAL A 134 -12.70 13.64 11.56
C VAL A 134 -13.94 14.09 10.80
N THR A 135 -14.07 13.60 9.58
CA THR A 135 -15.27 13.77 8.75
C THR A 135 -15.79 12.40 8.36
N ALA A 136 -17.03 12.10 8.73
CA ALA A 136 -17.68 10.87 8.29
C ALA A 136 -17.92 10.91 6.78
N VAL A 137 -17.54 9.84 6.08
CA VAL A 137 -17.64 9.73 4.62
C VAL A 137 -18.83 8.85 4.22
N GLY A 138 -19.06 7.76 4.95
CA GLY A 138 -20.13 6.82 4.68
C GLY A 138 -19.95 5.49 5.42
N ASP A 139 -20.67 4.47 4.98
CA ASP A 139 -20.65 3.13 5.57
C ASP A 139 -20.60 2.07 4.47
N VAL A 140 -19.89 0.97 4.73
CA VAL A 140 -19.80 -0.23 3.87
C VAL A 140 -20.00 -1.49 4.69
N SER A 141 -20.23 -2.62 4.02
CA SER A 141 -20.35 -3.92 4.69
C SER A 141 -18.98 -4.61 4.79
N GLU A 142 -18.47 -4.82 6.00
CA GLU A 142 -17.20 -5.53 6.26
C GLU A 142 -16.03 -4.99 5.40
N PRO A 143 -15.50 -3.79 5.72
CA PRO A 143 -14.37 -3.22 4.98
C PRO A 143 -13.12 -4.10 5.13
N ARG A 144 -12.32 -4.17 4.07
CA ARG A 144 -11.15 -5.06 3.98
C ARG A 144 -9.86 -4.37 3.58
N ALA A 145 -9.93 -3.37 2.70
CA ALA A 145 -8.76 -2.60 2.28
C ALA A 145 -9.15 -1.18 1.89
N VAL A 146 -8.19 -0.26 2.02
CA VAL A 146 -8.33 1.14 1.59
C VAL A 146 -7.05 1.57 0.90
N ASP A 147 -7.13 1.96 -0.37
CA ASP A 147 -6.02 2.57 -1.10
C ASP A 147 -6.50 3.70 -2.01
N GLY A 148 -5.82 4.84 -1.92
CA GLY A 148 -6.27 6.07 -2.56
C GLY A 148 -7.76 6.34 -2.26
N PRO A 149 -8.59 6.66 -3.26
CA PRO A 149 -10.01 6.90 -3.04
C PRO A 149 -10.86 5.63 -2.90
N LEU A 150 -10.29 4.42 -3.01
CA LEU A 150 -11.07 3.19 -3.05
C LEU A 150 -11.16 2.51 -1.69
N VAL A 151 -12.31 1.90 -1.44
CA VAL A 151 -12.57 1.02 -0.31
C VAL A 151 -13.05 -0.33 -0.84
N ALA A 152 -12.32 -1.40 -0.54
CA ALA A 152 -12.74 -2.77 -0.79
C ALA A 152 -13.57 -3.27 0.41
N ALA A 153 -14.73 -3.86 0.13
CA ALA A 153 -15.66 -4.34 1.14
C ALA A 153 -16.41 -5.59 0.65
N ALA A 154 -17.09 -6.29 1.57
CA ALA A 154 -17.87 -7.47 1.23
C ALA A 154 -19.03 -7.16 0.25
N ASP A 155 -19.56 -5.94 0.26
CA ASP A 155 -20.61 -5.47 -0.66
C ASP A 155 -20.06 -4.82 -1.95
N GLY A 156 -18.76 -4.95 -2.21
CA GLY A 156 -18.11 -4.53 -3.45
C GLY A 156 -17.07 -3.44 -3.24
N VAL A 157 -16.78 -2.70 -4.32
CA VAL A 157 -15.85 -1.57 -4.30
C VAL A 157 -16.63 -0.28 -4.20
N HIS A 158 -16.16 0.59 -3.31
CA HIS A 158 -16.68 1.94 -3.13
C HIS A 158 -15.58 2.96 -3.40
N ARG A 159 -15.99 4.17 -3.77
CA ARG A 159 -15.08 5.27 -4.06
C ARG A 159 -15.50 6.51 -3.28
N VAL A 160 -14.54 7.11 -2.59
CA VAL A 160 -14.69 8.43 -2.00
C VAL A 160 -14.73 9.46 -3.12
N VAL A 161 -15.79 10.27 -3.13
CA VAL A 161 -15.99 11.37 -4.07
C VAL A 161 -16.28 12.65 -3.31
N GLU A 162 -15.89 13.78 -3.89
CA GLU A 162 -16.30 15.09 -3.37
C GLU A 162 -17.82 15.25 -3.51
N GLY A 163 -18.45 15.82 -2.49
CA GLY A 163 -19.88 16.15 -2.51
C GLY A 163 -20.24 17.11 -3.64
N ASP A 164 -21.47 17.02 -4.12
CA ASP A 164 -21.96 17.77 -5.28
C ASP A 164 -22.35 19.24 -4.97
N GLY A 165 -22.52 19.58 -3.69
CA GLY A 165 -22.84 20.92 -3.22
C GLY A 165 -21.69 21.68 -2.55
N VAL A 166 -21.79 23.01 -2.58
CA VAL A 166 -20.82 23.89 -1.91
C VAL A 166 -20.94 23.72 -0.40
N GLY A 167 -19.92 23.12 0.21
CA GLY A 167 -19.87 22.83 1.64
C GLY A 167 -20.36 21.43 2.01
N ASP A 168 -20.70 20.59 1.04
CA ASP A 168 -20.87 19.16 1.26
C ASP A 168 -19.50 18.51 1.42
N GLY A 169 -19.40 17.60 2.40
CA GLY A 169 -18.18 16.84 2.64
C GLY A 169 -17.99 15.72 1.62
N PRO A 170 -16.88 14.97 1.73
CA PRO A 170 -16.70 13.75 0.94
C PRO A 170 -17.82 12.76 1.24
N GLU A 171 -18.26 12.05 0.21
CA GLU A 171 -19.25 10.97 0.31
C GLU A 171 -18.73 9.67 -0.32
N LEU A 172 -19.36 8.56 0.03
CA LEU A 172 -19.02 7.25 -0.49
C LEU A 172 -19.98 6.82 -1.61
N ALA A 173 -19.45 6.54 -2.79
CA ALA A 173 -20.20 6.05 -3.94
C ALA A 173 -19.85 4.58 -4.24
N ALA A 174 -20.84 3.70 -4.28
CA ALA A 174 -20.65 2.33 -4.73
C ALA A 174 -20.30 2.30 -6.24
N VAL A 175 -19.18 1.68 -6.60
CA VAL A 175 -18.68 1.61 -7.99
C VAL A 175 -18.76 0.21 -8.59
N GLY A 176 -19.29 -0.78 -7.86
CA GLY A 176 -19.66 -2.10 -8.36
C GLY A 176 -18.79 -3.22 -7.82
N LEU A 177 -18.77 -4.35 -8.55
CA LEU A 177 -18.28 -5.65 -8.07
C LEU A 177 -19.07 -6.16 -6.85
N ASP A 178 -18.62 -7.28 -6.29
CA ASP A 178 -19.15 -7.94 -5.11
C ASP A 178 -17.97 -8.63 -4.43
N ASP A 179 -17.99 -8.75 -3.10
CA ASP A 179 -16.95 -9.43 -2.33
C ASP A 179 -15.51 -8.97 -2.67
N ALA A 180 -15.29 -7.65 -2.75
CA ALA A 180 -13.96 -7.10 -2.99
C ALA A 180 -13.07 -7.40 -1.79
N ARG A 181 -11.85 -7.89 -2.05
CA ARG A 181 -10.90 -8.30 -1.00
C ARG A 181 -9.79 -7.29 -0.80
N ASP A 182 -9.35 -6.68 -1.90
CA ASP A 182 -8.31 -5.66 -1.92
C ASP A 182 -8.55 -4.69 -3.08
N ALA A 183 -7.95 -3.50 -3.04
CA ALA A 183 -8.06 -2.49 -4.08
C ALA A 183 -6.80 -1.63 -4.17
N ALA A 184 -6.48 -1.18 -5.37
CA ALA A 184 -5.46 -0.17 -5.62
C ALA A 184 -6.13 1.04 -6.29
N GLY A 185 -6.11 2.19 -5.61
CA GLY A 185 -6.75 3.43 -6.05
C GLY A 185 -5.81 4.43 -6.70
N THR A 186 -4.50 4.19 -6.63
CA THR A 186 -3.47 5.04 -7.25
C THR A 186 -3.24 4.62 -8.71
N GLY A 187 -3.32 5.57 -9.65
CA GLY A 187 -3.19 5.27 -11.09
C GLY A 187 -4.45 4.64 -11.69
N MET A 188 -4.28 3.55 -12.44
CA MET A 188 -5.40 2.74 -12.92
C MET A 188 -6.09 2.06 -11.73
N PRO A 189 -7.38 2.31 -11.48
CA PRO A 189 -8.06 1.68 -10.34
C PRO A 189 -8.18 0.17 -10.54
N LEU A 190 -7.72 -0.60 -9.55
CA LEU A 190 -7.77 -2.07 -9.54
C LEU A 190 -8.55 -2.60 -8.34
N ALA A 191 -9.11 -3.80 -8.48
CA ALA A 191 -9.77 -4.51 -7.40
C ALA A 191 -9.55 -6.02 -7.51
N ALA A 192 -9.22 -6.66 -6.38
CA ALA A 192 -9.11 -8.11 -6.25
C ALA A 192 -10.40 -8.70 -5.65
N THR A 193 -10.83 -9.83 -6.19
CA THR A 193 -12.00 -10.60 -5.72
C THR A 193 -11.71 -12.09 -5.83
N ALA A 194 -12.60 -12.93 -5.29
CA ALA A 194 -12.54 -14.38 -5.46
C ALA A 194 -12.59 -14.88 -6.91
N ALA A 195 -13.00 -14.03 -7.87
CA ALA A 195 -13.13 -14.39 -9.28
C ALA A 195 -12.00 -13.82 -10.16
N GLY A 196 -11.24 -12.85 -9.65
CA GLY A 196 -10.11 -12.28 -10.37
C GLY A 196 -9.77 -10.85 -9.96
N VAL A 197 -8.84 -10.28 -10.73
CA VAL A 197 -8.45 -8.87 -10.67
C VAL A 197 -9.19 -8.12 -11.76
N TYR A 198 -9.75 -6.97 -11.40
CA TYR A 198 -10.47 -6.09 -12.31
C TYR A 198 -9.82 -4.72 -12.36
N TRP A 199 -9.90 -4.06 -13.52
CA TRP A 199 -9.50 -2.67 -13.71
C TRP A 199 -10.71 -1.81 -14.10
N LEU A 200 -10.72 -0.54 -13.68
CA LEU A 200 -11.84 0.37 -13.91
C LEU A 200 -11.62 1.28 -15.11
N GLY A 201 -12.17 0.88 -16.27
CA GLY A 201 -12.28 1.74 -17.45
C GLY A 201 -13.69 2.33 -17.60
N ASN A 202 -14.41 1.96 -18.66
CA ASN A 202 -15.82 2.26 -18.87
C ASN A 202 -16.78 1.35 -18.05
N GLY A 203 -16.30 0.87 -16.90
CA GLY A 203 -16.82 -0.22 -16.09
C GLY A 203 -15.69 -1.16 -15.68
N TRP A 204 -15.97 -2.05 -14.73
CA TRP A 204 -15.00 -3.07 -14.32
C TRP A 204 -14.78 -4.09 -15.43
N MET A 205 -13.52 -4.26 -15.83
CA MET A 205 -13.07 -5.21 -16.84
C MET A 205 -12.06 -6.17 -16.23
N THR A 206 -12.11 -7.43 -16.64
CA THR A 206 -11.21 -8.46 -16.10
C THR A 206 -9.79 -8.24 -16.60
N ALA A 207 -8.84 -8.10 -15.67
CA ALA A 207 -7.41 -8.16 -15.93
C ALA A 207 -6.92 -9.61 -15.83
N LEU A 208 -7.20 -10.25 -14.71
CA LEU A 208 -6.82 -11.64 -14.40
C LEU A 208 -8.04 -12.40 -13.90
N SER A 209 -8.15 -13.68 -14.25
CA SER A 209 -9.16 -14.60 -13.68
C SER A 209 -8.49 -15.54 -12.68
N GLY A 210 -9.18 -15.88 -11.60
CA GLY A 210 -8.65 -16.75 -10.53
C GLY A 210 -8.98 -16.20 -9.15
N ASP A 211 -8.60 -16.90 -8.10
CA ASP A 211 -8.81 -16.43 -6.73
C ASP A 211 -7.82 -15.31 -6.40
N ALA A 212 -8.22 -14.05 -6.56
CA ALA A 212 -7.36 -12.90 -6.29
C ALA A 212 -7.48 -12.49 -4.82
N THR A 213 -6.34 -12.28 -4.16
CA THR A 213 -6.27 -12.00 -2.72
C THR A 213 -5.65 -10.65 -2.38
N ALA A 214 -4.72 -10.16 -3.20
CA ALA A 214 -4.07 -8.87 -3.02
C ALA A 214 -3.80 -8.17 -4.36
N VAL A 215 -3.81 -6.83 -4.36
CA VAL A 215 -3.44 -6.00 -5.50
C VAL A 215 -2.81 -4.69 -5.04
N ALA A 216 -1.73 -4.26 -5.70
CA ALA A 216 -1.09 -2.96 -5.46
C ALA A 216 -0.71 -2.31 -6.79
N ALA A 217 -0.69 -0.98 -6.82
CA ALA A 217 -0.23 -0.20 -7.97
C ALA A 217 0.64 0.97 -7.51
N ASP A 218 1.59 1.40 -8.35
CA ASP A 218 2.49 2.52 -8.05
C ASP A 218 1.97 3.88 -8.53
N GLY A 219 0.94 3.87 -9.40
CA GLY A 219 0.39 5.07 -10.04
C GLY A 219 0.93 5.37 -11.43
N ASP A 220 1.98 4.67 -11.85
CA ASP A 220 2.70 4.84 -13.12
C ASP A 220 2.59 3.55 -13.95
N ASP A 221 1.36 3.01 -14.02
CA ASP A 221 0.98 1.81 -14.77
C ASP A 221 1.69 0.49 -14.37
N HIS A 222 2.46 0.47 -13.27
CA HIS A 222 2.92 -0.79 -12.67
C HIS A 222 1.91 -1.29 -11.65
N ALA A 223 1.68 -2.60 -11.67
CA ALA A 223 0.86 -3.26 -10.67
C ALA A 223 1.38 -4.65 -10.32
N MET A 224 1.06 -5.08 -9.11
CA MET A 224 1.24 -6.44 -8.64
C MET A 224 -0.10 -7.00 -8.21
N ALA A 225 -0.31 -8.29 -8.43
CA ALA A 225 -1.46 -9.01 -7.92
C ALA A 225 -1.08 -10.40 -7.46
N VAL A 226 -1.80 -10.91 -6.47
CA VAL A 226 -1.76 -12.31 -6.07
C VAL A 226 -3.02 -12.99 -6.58
N VAL A 227 -2.86 -13.99 -7.43
CA VAL A 227 -3.97 -14.76 -8.02
C VAL A 227 -3.63 -16.24 -7.95
N ASP A 228 -4.54 -17.04 -7.36
CA ASP A 228 -4.35 -18.47 -7.14
C ASP A 228 -3.04 -18.81 -6.37
N GLY A 229 -2.57 -17.87 -5.55
CA GLY A 229 -1.32 -17.97 -4.76
C GLY A 229 -0.04 -17.55 -5.52
N ASP A 230 -0.13 -17.22 -6.80
CA ASP A 230 1.00 -16.78 -7.61
C ASP A 230 1.12 -15.25 -7.66
N LEU A 231 2.34 -14.72 -7.73
CA LEU A 231 2.61 -13.30 -7.95
C LEU A 231 2.60 -12.98 -9.45
N LEU A 232 1.75 -12.04 -9.85
CA LEU A 232 1.65 -11.51 -11.21
C LEU A 232 2.03 -10.03 -11.22
N VAL A 233 2.78 -9.61 -12.24
CA VAL A 233 3.26 -8.24 -12.41
C VAL A 233 2.79 -7.68 -13.75
N HIS A 234 2.28 -6.45 -13.71
CA HIS A 234 1.99 -5.61 -14.87
C HIS A 234 3.11 -4.56 -15.02
N GLY A 235 3.69 -4.45 -16.21
CA GLY A 235 4.76 -3.48 -16.51
C GLY A 235 4.20 -2.15 -17.01
N GLY A 236 4.79 -1.02 -16.60
CA GLY A 236 4.28 0.33 -16.90
C GLY A 236 4.42 0.80 -18.35
N ASP A 237 4.95 -0.03 -19.25
CA ASP A 237 5.02 0.28 -20.69
C ASP A 237 3.78 -0.21 -21.47
N ASP A 238 2.91 -0.99 -20.84
CA ASP A 238 1.69 -1.54 -21.45
C ASP A 238 0.46 -0.70 -21.09
N ALA A 239 -0.16 -0.09 -22.10
CA ALA A 239 -1.40 0.67 -21.90
C ALA A 239 -2.66 -0.22 -21.80
N GLU A 240 -2.50 -1.53 -22.02
CA GLU A 240 -3.56 -2.52 -21.99
C GLU A 240 -3.55 -3.25 -20.65
N TRP A 241 -4.72 -3.49 -20.07
CA TRP A 241 -4.88 -4.09 -18.74
C TRP A 241 -5.50 -5.49 -18.81
N GLY A 242 -5.43 -6.14 -19.98
CA GLY A 242 -5.92 -7.51 -20.18
C GLY A 242 -4.93 -8.55 -19.70
N THR A 243 -5.34 -9.82 -19.64
CA THR A 243 -4.50 -10.93 -19.11
C THR A 243 -3.13 -11.05 -19.79
N GLU A 244 -3.01 -10.61 -21.05
CA GLU A 244 -1.76 -10.67 -21.81
C GLU A 244 -0.69 -9.65 -21.38
N SER A 245 -1.05 -8.60 -20.65
CA SER A 245 -0.10 -7.61 -20.12
C SER A 245 0.45 -7.96 -18.73
N TRP A 246 0.05 -9.11 -18.18
CA TRP A 246 0.53 -9.60 -16.89
C TRP A 246 1.48 -10.77 -17.08
N ALA A 247 2.58 -10.76 -16.32
CA ALA A 247 3.56 -11.83 -16.30
C ALA A 247 3.71 -12.41 -14.90
N ALA A 248 3.86 -13.72 -14.80
CA ALA A 248 4.22 -14.36 -13.54
C ALA A 248 5.63 -13.94 -13.11
N ALA A 249 5.77 -13.59 -11.84
CA ALA A 249 7.05 -13.29 -11.21
C ALA A 249 7.39 -14.40 -10.20
N GLU A 250 8.52 -15.08 -10.41
CA GLU A 250 9.00 -16.10 -9.50
C GLU A 250 9.68 -15.44 -8.29
N LEU A 251 9.07 -15.58 -7.11
CA LEU A 251 9.72 -15.22 -5.86
C LEU A 251 10.90 -16.16 -5.57
N PRO A 252 11.95 -15.70 -4.87
CA PRO A 252 13.12 -16.52 -4.52
C PRO A 252 12.83 -17.52 -3.39
N VAL A 253 11.56 -17.71 -3.04
CA VAL A 253 11.02 -18.59 -2.00
C VAL A 253 9.73 -19.26 -2.51
N ASP A 254 9.46 -20.46 -2.01
CA ASP A 254 8.25 -21.25 -2.31
C ASP A 254 7.20 -21.01 -1.21
N GLU A 255 6.73 -19.77 -1.13
CA GLU A 255 5.82 -19.25 -0.10
C GLU A 255 4.79 -18.32 -0.75
N GLU A 256 3.56 -18.30 -0.24
CA GLU A 256 2.46 -17.54 -0.84
C GLU A 256 2.59 -16.04 -0.45
N PRO A 257 2.66 -15.11 -1.41
CA PRO A 257 2.58 -13.68 -1.13
C PRO A 257 1.18 -13.31 -0.64
N VAL A 258 1.10 -12.51 0.42
CA VAL A 258 -0.18 -12.09 1.03
C VAL A 258 -0.32 -10.58 1.22
N ALA A 259 0.78 -9.83 1.13
CA ALA A 259 0.75 -8.38 1.15
C ALA A 259 1.71 -7.81 0.11
N LEU A 260 1.27 -6.77 -0.58
CA LEU A 260 1.99 -6.13 -1.68
C LEU A 260 2.12 -4.63 -1.38
N GLY A 261 3.22 -4.03 -1.84
CA GLY A 261 3.38 -2.58 -1.71
C GLY A 261 4.46 -2.05 -2.62
N TYR A 262 4.36 -0.75 -2.92
CA TYR A 262 5.33 -0.01 -3.69
C TYR A 262 5.99 1.07 -2.84
N GLY A 263 7.29 1.24 -3.03
CA GLY A 263 8.05 2.41 -2.59
C GLY A 263 8.81 3.00 -3.78
N PRO A 264 9.50 4.14 -3.61
CA PRO A 264 10.22 4.76 -4.72
C PRO A 264 11.27 3.83 -5.33
N GLY A 265 10.99 3.34 -6.54
CA GLY A 265 11.85 2.42 -7.28
C GLY A 265 11.97 1.03 -6.67
N VAL A 266 11.05 0.63 -5.78
CA VAL A 266 11.03 -0.71 -5.17
C VAL A 266 9.63 -1.32 -5.15
N SER A 267 9.54 -2.59 -5.49
CA SER A 267 8.36 -3.44 -5.32
C SER A 267 8.58 -4.36 -4.13
N VAL A 268 7.58 -4.49 -3.26
CA VAL A 268 7.63 -5.35 -2.07
C VAL A 268 6.49 -6.34 -2.09
N ALA A 269 6.83 -7.60 -1.79
CA ALA A 269 5.88 -8.65 -1.49
C ALA A 269 6.25 -9.28 -0.14
N VAL A 270 5.26 -9.52 0.72
CA VAL A 270 5.45 -10.20 2.00
C VAL A 270 4.63 -11.49 1.98
N THR A 271 5.27 -12.60 2.37
CA THR A 271 4.66 -13.94 2.34
C THR A 271 3.91 -14.26 3.63
N ASP A 272 3.02 -15.25 3.57
CA ASP A 272 2.27 -15.78 4.72
C ASP A 272 3.18 -16.30 5.86
N ALA A 273 4.37 -16.80 5.48
CA ALA A 273 5.42 -17.26 6.37
C ALA A 273 6.30 -16.14 6.96
N GLY A 274 6.04 -14.88 6.58
CA GLY A 274 6.76 -13.71 7.09
C GLY A 274 8.13 -13.51 6.46
N THR A 275 8.27 -13.83 5.18
CA THR A 275 9.42 -13.45 4.36
C THR A 275 9.10 -12.17 3.61
N LEU A 276 9.96 -11.16 3.74
CA LEU A 276 9.88 -9.96 2.91
C LEU A 276 10.73 -10.17 1.66
N CYS A 277 10.12 -9.98 0.51
CA CYS A 277 10.75 -9.97 -0.81
C CYS A 277 10.74 -8.54 -1.37
N VAL A 278 11.86 -8.10 -1.95
CA VAL A 278 12.00 -6.77 -2.58
C VAL A 278 12.64 -6.91 -3.97
N ASP A 279 12.12 -6.16 -4.93
CA ASP A 279 12.74 -5.97 -6.25
C ASP A 279 12.94 -4.48 -6.51
N ALA A 280 14.10 -4.11 -7.05
CA ALA A 280 14.44 -2.74 -7.45
C ALA A 280 14.81 -2.65 -8.95
N GLY A 281 14.38 -3.63 -9.76
CA GLY A 281 14.61 -3.73 -11.20
C GLY A 281 15.67 -4.75 -11.62
N ASP A 282 16.39 -5.35 -10.66
CA ASP A 282 17.43 -6.36 -10.90
C ASP A 282 17.01 -7.77 -10.40
N GLY A 283 15.73 -7.93 -10.05
CA GLY A 283 15.12 -9.17 -9.58
C GLY A 283 14.99 -9.26 -8.07
N TRP A 284 14.09 -10.16 -7.64
CA TRP A 284 13.68 -10.32 -6.26
C TRP A 284 14.80 -10.82 -5.32
N ARG A 285 14.96 -10.12 -4.19
CA ARG A 285 15.75 -10.51 -3.02
C ARG A 285 14.81 -10.75 -1.85
N HIS A 286 15.23 -11.57 -0.89
CA HIS A 286 14.39 -11.87 0.27
C HIS A 286 15.16 -11.84 1.60
N GLN A 287 14.40 -11.64 2.67
CA GLN A 287 14.85 -11.78 4.04
C GLN A 287 13.70 -12.37 4.86
N VAL A 288 13.98 -13.46 5.57
CA VAL A 288 13.03 -14.03 6.53
C VAL A 288 12.98 -13.10 7.75
N VAL A 289 11.81 -12.51 7.98
CA VAL A 289 11.53 -11.65 9.15
C VAL A 289 10.97 -12.49 10.30
N GLY A 290 10.28 -13.59 9.98
CA GLY A 290 9.81 -14.59 10.95
C GLY A 290 8.54 -14.17 11.70
N VAL A 291 7.72 -13.34 11.07
CA VAL A 291 6.39 -12.94 11.56
C VAL A 291 5.28 -13.80 10.96
N ARG A 292 4.10 -13.77 11.56
CA ARG A 292 2.91 -14.49 11.10
C ARG A 292 1.72 -13.56 11.07
N GLY A 293 0.66 -13.98 10.38
CA GLY A 293 -0.57 -13.20 10.26
C GLY A 293 -0.28 -11.82 9.67
N VAL A 294 0.53 -11.79 8.59
CA VAL A 294 0.80 -10.57 7.82
C VAL A 294 -0.52 -10.06 7.27
N ALA A 295 -0.80 -8.79 7.53
CA ALA A 295 -2.10 -8.18 7.22
C ALA A 295 -1.97 -6.99 6.24
N GLY A 296 -0.77 -6.43 6.09
CA GLY A 296 -0.50 -5.33 5.15
C GLY A 296 0.96 -4.90 5.19
N VAL A 297 1.37 -4.09 4.22
CA VAL A 297 2.70 -3.48 4.19
C VAL A 297 2.63 -2.04 3.68
N ALA A 298 3.26 -1.12 4.41
CA ALA A 298 3.37 0.29 4.01
C ALA A 298 4.83 0.70 3.84
N LEU A 299 5.11 1.57 2.87
CA LEU A 299 6.47 2.00 2.54
C LEU A 299 6.62 3.49 2.83
N ALA A 300 7.70 3.89 3.51
CA ALA A 300 8.03 5.28 3.73
C ALA A 300 9.46 5.57 3.30
N VAL A 301 9.68 6.73 2.67
CA VAL A 301 11.04 7.26 2.48
C VAL A 301 11.50 7.88 3.78
N VAL A 302 12.74 7.58 4.18
CA VAL A 302 13.39 8.22 5.31
C VAL A 302 14.53 9.09 4.80
N GLU A 303 14.37 10.40 5.03
CA GLU A 303 15.37 11.43 4.71
C GLU A 303 16.46 11.55 5.78
#